data_AF-A0A6P0T1E8-F1
#
_entry.id   AF-A0A6P0T1E8-F1
#
_cell.length_a   1.000
_cell.length_b   1.000
_cell.length_c   1.000
_cell.angle_alpha   90.00
_cell.angle_beta   90.00
_cell.angle_gamma   90.00
#
_symmetry.space_group_name_H-M   'P 1'
#
loop_
_entity.id
_entity.type
_entity.pdbx_description
1 polymer ?
#
loop_
_entity_poly.entity_id
_entity_poly.type
_entity_poly.pdbx_seq_one_letter_code
_entity_poly.pdbx_strand_id
1 'polypeptide(L)'
;EAFITTLKGMSDANNNQVFLASLPVAGVSGTLKNRLRHPSTQTKVQAKTGTLRGVKALSGYLEHPDYGTIVFSIMVNQPSQSGKVLEKGIDQIVLRLTQLMPCS
;
A
#
# COMPACT_ATOMS: atom_id res chain seq x y z
N GLU A 1 0.08 -8.07 -13.42
CA GLU A 1 -0.96 -7.02 -13.55
C GLU A 1 -2.25 -7.32 -12.80
N ALA A 2 -2.67 -8.59 -12.65
CA ALA A 2 -3.93 -8.98 -12.02
C ALA A 2 -4.33 -8.18 -10.76
N PHE A 3 -3.42 -8.03 -9.78
CA PHE A 3 -3.71 -7.27 -8.55
C PHE A 3 -4.04 -5.78 -8.79
N ILE A 4 -3.31 -5.13 -9.70
CA ILE A 4 -3.56 -3.72 -10.05
C ILE A 4 -4.91 -3.61 -10.76
N THR A 5 -5.19 -4.50 -11.72
CA THR A 5 -6.48 -4.53 -12.43
C THR A 5 -7.64 -4.74 -11.47
N THR A 6 -7.51 -5.67 -10.52
CA THR A 6 -8.53 -5.90 -9.49
C THR A 6 -8.73 -4.67 -8.63
N LEU A 7 -7.65 -4.05 -8.12
CA LEU A 7 -7.78 -2.86 -7.27
C LEU A 7 -8.38 -1.67 -8.02
N LYS A 8 -8.03 -1.47 -9.30
CA LYS A 8 -8.68 -0.45 -10.15
C LYS A 8 -10.18 -0.75 -10.28
N GLY A 9 -10.54 -1.96 -10.68
CA GLY A 9 -11.94 -2.36 -10.82
C GLY A 9 -12.75 -2.23 -9.52
N MET A 10 -12.16 -2.56 -8.37
CA MET A 10 -12.81 -2.41 -7.06
C MET A 10 -12.98 -0.95 -6.64
N SER A 11 -12.03 -0.08 -7.03
CA SER A 11 -12.12 1.36 -6.79
C SER A 11 -13.17 2.01 -7.68
N ASP A 12 -13.34 1.54 -8.92
CA ASP A 12 -14.25 2.15 -9.89
C ASP A 12 -15.68 1.58 -9.81
N ALA A 13 -15.89 0.50 -9.06
CA ALA A 13 -17.18 -0.16 -8.93
C ALA A 13 -18.22 0.69 -8.16
N ASN A 14 -19.49 0.51 -8.52
CA ASN A 14 -20.61 1.04 -7.74
C ASN A 14 -20.55 0.47 -6.31
N ASN A 15 -20.75 1.32 -5.29
CA ASN A 15 -20.64 0.98 -3.86
C ASN A 15 -19.23 0.57 -3.39
N ASN A 16 -18.17 1.08 -4.03
CA ASN A 16 -16.77 0.90 -3.61
C ASN A 16 -16.48 1.27 -2.13
N GLN A 17 -17.32 2.09 -1.51
CA GLN A 17 -17.15 2.63 -0.15
C GLN A 17 -16.93 1.54 0.89
N VAL A 18 -17.70 0.45 0.82
CA VAL A 18 -17.57 -0.67 1.78
C VAL A 18 -16.22 -1.35 1.64
N PHE A 19 -15.77 -1.55 0.40
CA PHE A 19 -14.46 -2.15 0.13
C PHE A 19 -13.33 -1.24 0.60
N LEU A 20 -13.35 0.04 0.23
CA LEU A 20 -12.33 1.01 0.64
C LEU A 20 -12.26 1.14 2.17
N ALA A 21 -13.41 1.26 2.83
CA ALA A 21 -13.49 1.34 4.29
C ALA A 21 -13.01 0.06 5.01
N SER A 22 -13.00 -1.09 4.34
CA SER A 22 -12.48 -2.34 4.90
C SER A 22 -10.94 -2.39 4.95
N LEU A 23 -10.26 -1.52 4.21
CA LEU A 23 -8.81 -1.51 4.13
C LEU A 23 -8.18 -0.81 5.35
N PRO A 24 -7.12 -1.40 5.95
CA PRO A 24 -6.33 -0.72 6.96
C PRO A 24 -5.76 0.63 6.47
N VAL A 25 -5.85 1.65 7.33
CA VAL A 25 -5.33 3.00 7.08
C VAL A 25 -3.97 3.16 7.77
N ALA A 26 -2.97 3.66 7.02
CA ALA A 26 -1.62 3.89 7.51
C ALA A 26 -1.57 4.77 8.76
N GLY A 27 -0.92 4.26 9.81
CA GLY A 27 -0.77 4.93 11.10
C GLY A 27 -2.05 5.05 11.93
N VAL A 28 -3.15 4.41 11.52
CA VAL A 28 -4.46 4.56 12.17
C VAL A 28 -5.07 3.21 12.55
N SER A 29 -5.22 2.28 11.60
CA SER A 29 -6.05 1.08 11.82
C SER A 29 -5.43 -0.22 11.32
N GLY A 30 -5.97 -1.33 11.83
CA GLY A 30 -5.63 -2.69 11.43
C GLY A 30 -4.13 -2.99 11.49
N THR A 31 -3.64 -3.73 10.50
CA THR A 31 -2.23 -4.13 10.40
C THR A 31 -1.28 -2.98 10.06
N LEU A 32 -1.80 -1.79 9.72
CA LEU A 32 -0.99 -0.61 9.41
C LEU A 32 -0.97 0.43 10.54
N LYS A 33 -1.68 0.19 11.66
CA LYS A 33 -1.70 1.08 12.84
C LYS A 33 -0.32 1.60 13.26
N ASN A 34 0.69 0.72 13.23
CA ASN A 34 2.06 1.06 13.66
C ASN A 34 3.05 1.22 12.50
N ARG A 35 2.56 1.29 11.25
CA ARG A 35 3.38 1.35 10.02
C ARG A 35 3.05 2.61 9.22
N LEU A 36 3.99 3.02 8.36
CA LEU A 36 3.80 4.16 7.45
C LEU A 36 3.34 5.45 8.16
N ARG A 37 3.87 5.72 9.37
CA ARG A 37 3.55 6.91 10.19
C ARG A 37 4.27 8.18 9.75
N HIS A 38 4.98 8.15 8.62
CA HIS A 38 5.59 9.35 8.08
C HIS A 38 4.46 10.31 7.63
N PRO A 39 4.58 11.64 7.81
CA PRO A 39 3.53 12.59 7.43
C PRO A 39 3.07 12.48 5.96
N SER A 40 3.98 12.10 5.06
CA SER A 40 3.66 11.90 3.64
C SER A 40 2.86 10.63 3.34
N THR A 41 2.81 9.65 4.24
CA THR A 41 2.12 8.37 4.02
C THR A 41 0.97 8.12 5.01
N GLN A 42 1.06 8.67 6.22
CA GLN A 42 0.05 8.52 7.26
C GLN A 42 -1.29 9.07 6.76
N THR A 43 -2.38 8.36 7.04
CA THR A 43 -3.75 8.60 6.54
C THR A 43 -3.95 8.59 5.02
N LYS A 44 -2.89 8.75 4.22
CA LYS A 44 -2.92 8.78 2.76
C LYS A 44 -2.81 7.42 2.10
N VAL A 45 -2.37 6.40 2.86
CA VAL A 45 -2.29 5.01 2.37
C VAL A 45 -3.39 4.16 2.99
N GLN A 46 -4.17 3.51 2.13
CA GLN A 46 -5.15 2.50 2.50
C GLN A 46 -4.79 1.20 1.79
N ALA A 47 -4.39 0.17 2.54
CA ALA A 47 -3.83 -1.02 1.93
C ALA A 47 -3.97 -2.28 2.77
N LYS A 48 -4.12 -3.42 2.08
CA LYS A 48 -4.16 -4.73 2.72
C LYS A 48 -2.78 -5.33 2.81
N THR A 49 -2.45 -5.87 3.98
CA THR A 49 -1.23 -6.64 4.22
C THR A 49 -1.41 -8.11 3.86
N GLY A 50 -0.35 -8.72 3.30
CA GLY A 50 -0.19 -10.16 3.13
C GLY A 50 1.09 -10.62 3.82
N THR A 51 1.04 -11.76 4.52
CA THR A 51 2.20 -12.33 5.23
C THR A 51 2.17 -13.85 5.16
N LEU A 52 3.26 -14.44 4.67
CA LEU A 52 3.58 -15.85 4.79
C LEU A 52 5.06 -16.01 5.18
N ARG A 53 5.50 -17.23 5.48
CA ARG A 53 6.92 -17.48 5.75
C ARG A 53 7.75 -17.14 4.50
N GLY A 54 8.69 -16.21 4.65
CA GLY A 54 9.53 -15.73 3.55
C GLY A 54 8.85 -14.77 2.57
N VAL A 55 7.56 -14.44 2.77
CA VAL A 55 6.81 -13.56 1.85
C VAL A 55 6.13 -12.44 2.61
N LYS A 56 6.28 -11.22 2.09
CA LYS A 56 5.52 -10.04 2.54
C LYS A 56 4.90 -9.36 1.34
N ALA A 57 3.67 -8.88 1.52
CA ALA A 57 2.97 -8.13 0.49
C ALA A 57 2.19 -6.96 1.10
N LEU A 58 2.02 -5.91 0.30
CA LEU A 58 1.18 -4.77 0.59
C LEU A 58 0.59 -4.24 -0.72
N SER A 59 -0.73 -4.18 -0.80
CA SER A 59 -1.43 -3.72 -2.00
C SER A 59 -2.57 -2.80 -1.60
N GLY A 60 -2.76 -1.71 -2.35
CA GLY A 60 -3.81 -0.73 -2.06
C GLY A 60 -3.61 0.59 -2.80
N TYR A 61 -4.02 1.66 -2.13
CA TYR A 61 -4.15 2.99 -2.69
C TYR A 61 -3.29 3.99 -1.90
N LEU A 62 -2.68 4.93 -2.61
CA LEU A 62 -1.96 6.07 -2.06
C LEU A 62 -2.54 7.35 -2.68
N GLU A 63 -3.00 8.28 -1.84
CA GLU A 63 -3.36 9.62 -2.28
C GLU A 63 -2.10 10.47 -2.50
N HIS A 64 -1.84 10.83 -3.76
CA HIS A 64 -0.68 11.64 -4.18
C HIS A 64 -1.11 13.04 -4.63
N PRO A 65 -0.39 14.11 -4.23
CA PRO A 65 -0.75 15.47 -4.62
C PRO A 65 -0.75 15.69 -6.14
N ASP A 66 0.27 15.18 -6.86
CA ASP A 66 0.43 15.46 -8.30
C ASP A 66 -0.21 14.41 -9.22
N TYR A 67 -0.48 13.20 -8.72
CA TYR A 67 -0.92 12.06 -9.54
C TYR A 67 -2.32 11.55 -9.14
N GLY A 68 -2.96 12.17 -8.15
CA GLY A 68 -4.20 11.66 -7.56
C GLY A 68 -3.97 10.30 -6.89
N THR A 69 -4.96 9.42 -6.98
CA THR A 69 -4.88 8.08 -6.38
C THR A 69 -3.94 7.16 -7.17
N ILE A 70 -2.81 6.80 -6.56
CA ILE A 70 -1.89 5.79 -7.06
C ILE A 70 -2.33 4.41 -6.56
N VAL A 71 -2.60 3.50 -7.48
CA VAL A 71 -2.84 2.08 -7.18
C VAL A 71 -1.51 1.32 -7.19
N PHE A 72 -1.22 0.59 -6.13
CA PHE A 72 0.02 -0.17 -6.02
C PHE A 72 -0.20 -1.60 -5.49
N SER A 73 0.74 -2.49 -5.83
CA SER A 73 0.80 -3.84 -5.30
C SER A 73 2.26 -4.27 -5.25
N ILE A 74 2.78 -4.46 -4.04
CA ILE A 74 4.17 -4.83 -3.79
C ILE A 74 4.17 -6.20 -3.13
N MET A 75 4.88 -7.14 -3.72
CA MET A 75 5.09 -8.49 -3.17
C MET A 75 6.57 -8.81 -3.20
N VAL A 76 7.10 -9.22 -2.06
CA VAL A 76 8.49 -9.60 -1.89
C VAL A 76 8.53 -11.02 -1.35
N ASN A 77 9.17 -11.92 -2.10
CA ASN A 77 9.45 -13.28 -1.69
C ASN A 77 10.96 -13.41 -1.49
N GLN A 78 11.39 -13.47 -0.23
CA GLN A 78 12.78 -13.66 0.11
C GLN A 78 12.90 -14.48 1.41
N PRO A 79 12.93 -15.83 1.31
CA PRO A 79 12.85 -16.72 2.48
C PRO A 79 14.07 -16.66 3.39
N SER A 80 15.21 -16.17 2.90
CA SER A 80 16.45 -15.98 3.66
C SER A 80 16.47 -14.71 4.52
N GLN A 81 15.48 -13.83 4.38
CA GLN A 81 15.41 -12.55 5.10
C GLN A 81 14.31 -12.55 6.15
N SER A 82 14.52 -11.81 7.23
CA SER A 82 13.47 -11.67 8.25
C SER A 82 12.27 -10.91 7.68
N GLY A 83 11.06 -11.31 8.06
CA GLY A 83 9.85 -10.63 7.62
C GLY A 83 9.81 -9.14 7.97
N LYS A 84 10.50 -8.70 9.03
CA LYS A 84 10.62 -7.29 9.43
C LYS A 84 11.49 -6.48 8.47
N VAL A 85 12.55 -7.08 7.92
CA VAL A 85 13.39 -6.44 6.89
C VAL A 85 12.59 -6.26 5.61
N LEU A 86 11.86 -7.29 5.17
CA LEU A 86 11.00 -7.20 3.99
C LEU A 86 9.89 -6.17 4.16
N GLU A 87 9.25 -6.16 5.33
CA GLU A 87 8.23 -5.17 5.68
C GLU A 87 8.77 -3.73 5.62
N LYS A 88 9.94 -3.48 6.21
CA LYS A 88 10.60 -2.16 6.12
C LYS A 88 10.93 -1.79 4.68
N GLY A 89 11.41 -2.73 3.87
CA GLY A 89 11.70 -2.49 2.46
C GLY A 89 10.44 -2.07 1.69
N ILE A 90 9.32 -2.76 1.90
CA ILE A 90 8.01 -2.39 1.34
C ILE A 90 7.60 -0.99 1.80
N ASP A 91 7.72 -0.68 3.10
CA ASP A 91 7.37 0.64 3.64
C ASP A 91 8.21 1.77 3.00
N GLN A 92 9.50 1.51 2.74
CA GLN A 92 10.37 2.45 2.03
C GLN A 92 9.94 2.66 0.58
N ILE A 93 9.56 1.60 -0.14
CA ILE A 93 9.04 1.73 -1.51
C ILE A 93 7.78 2.62 -1.50
N VAL A 94 6.83 2.37 -0.59
CA VAL A 94 5.61 3.20 -0.48
C VAL A 94 5.94 4.66 -0.16
N LEU A 95 6.90 4.91 0.73
CA LEU A 95 7.34 6.28 1.02
C LEU A 95 7.97 6.96 -0.21
N ARG A 96 8.73 6.23 -1.03
CA ARG A 96 9.29 6.77 -2.28
C ARG A 96 8.21 7.08 -3.33
N LEU A 97 7.10 6.35 -3.34
CA LEU A 97 5.96 6.68 -4.21
C LEU A 97 5.39 8.08 -3.90
N THR A 98 5.51 8.58 -2.66
CA THR A 98 5.06 9.94 -2.31
C THR A 98 6.00 11.05 -2.80
N GLN A 99 7.11 10.69 -3.43
CA GLN A 99 8.15 11.59 -3.91
C GLN A 99 8.23 11.59 -5.44
N LEU A 100 7.28 10.92 -6.11
CA LEU A 100 7.22 10.91 -7.56
C LEU A 100 6.87 12.32 -8.04
N MET A 101 7.59 12.76 -9.06
CA MET A 101 7.32 14.03 -9.74
C MET A 101 6.97 13.75 -11.20
N PRO A 102 6.13 14.58 -11.84
CA PRO A 102 5.93 14.54 -13.29
C PRO A 102 7.26 14.64 -14.03
N CYS A 103 7.47 13.76 -15.02
CA CYS A 103 8.60 13.93 -15.94
C CYS A 103 8.30 15.13 -16.85
N SER A 104 9.19 16.12 -16.84
CA SER A 104 9.19 17.27 -17.74
C SER A 104 9.70 16.91 -19.13
#